data_AF-A0A930H8G8-F1
#
_entry.id   AF-A0A930H8G8-F1
#
_cell.length_a   1.000
_cell.length_b   1.000
_cell.length_c   1.000
_cell.angle_alpha   90.00
_cell.angle_beta   90.00
_cell.angle_gamma   90.00
#
_symmetry.space_group_name_H-M   'P 1'
#
loop_
_entity.id
_entity.type
_entity.pdbx_description
1 polymer ?
#
loop_
_entity_poly.entity_id
_entity_poly.type
_entity_poly.pdbx_seq_one_letter_code
_entity_poly.pdbx_strand_id
1 'polypeptide(L)' 'FPNIPLKTMGGKVFWLTLEEFNGWKLQRNSFTQHYRILDSNDIRQAWGNKKAMLRLFSEFNNIK' A
#
# COMPACT_ATOMS: atom_id res chain seq x y z
N PHE A 1 -8.72 5.66 12.83
CA PHE A 1 -9.65 5.99 11.71
C PHE A 1 -10.20 4.69 11.13
N PRO A 2 -11.52 4.53 10.96
CA PRO A 2 -12.12 3.25 10.56
C PRO A 2 -11.87 2.97 9.08
N ASN A 3 -11.50 1.73 8.75
CA ASN A 3 -11.19 1.27 7.41
C ASN A 3 -12.51 0.86 6.72
N ILE A 4 -13.16 1.79 6.00
CA ILE A 4 -14.36 1.47 5.22
C ILE A 4 -13.94 0.72 3.94
N PRO A 5 -14.44 -0.50 3.70
CA PRO A 5 -14.09 -1.30 2.52
C PRO A 5 -14.86 -0.78 1.29
N LEU A 6 -14.33 0.26 0.65
CA LEU A 6 -14.86 0.78 -0.62
C LEU A 6 -14.05 0.22 -1.80
N LYS A 7 -14.70 -0.40 -2.77
CA LYS A 7 -14.09 -0.73 -4.08
C LYS A 7 -13.61 0.58 -4.70
N THR A 8 -12.30 0.73 -4.91
CA THR A 8 -11.74 1.96 -5.46
C THR A 8 -12.14 2.10 -6.93
N MET A 9 -13.19 2.87 -7.24
CA MET A 9 -13.67 3.08 -8.62
C MET A 9 -12.83 4.07 -9.47
N GLY A 10 -11.63 4.45 -9.01
CA GLY A 10 -10.72 5.33 -9.77
C GLY A 10 -9.25 5.25 -9.35
N GLY A 11 -8.90 4.28 -8.50
CA GLY A 11 -7.64 4.24 -7.76
C GLY A 11 -6.52 3.39 -8.36
N LYS A 12 -6.54 3.06 -9.66
CA LYS A 12 -5.40 2.41 -10.33
C LYS A 12 -4.50 3.40 -11.06
N VAL A 13 -5.05 4.43 -11.69
CA VAL A 13 -4.28 5.39 -12.51
C VAL A 13 -3.28 6.21 -11.67
N PHE A 14 -3.65 6.54 -10.43
CA PHE A 14 -2.84 7.38 -9.56
C PHE A 14 -1.97 6.62 -8.57
N TRP A 15 -1.94 5.29 -8.58
CA TRP A 15 -1.18 4.51 -7.61
C TRP A 15 -0.07 3.72 -8.30
N LEU A 16 1.15 4.17 -8.05
CA LEU A 16 2.36 3.61 -8.63
C LEU A 16 2.90 2.55 -7.67
N THR A 17 2.95 1.29 -8.10
CA THR A 17 3.60 0.21 -7.34
C THR A 17 5.10 0.46 -7.31
N LEU A 18 5.63 0.64 -6.11
CA LEU A 18 7.06 0.86 -5.87
C LEU A 18 7.78 -0.46 -5.61
N GLU A 19 7.15 -1.34 -4.83
CA GLU A 19 7.68 -2.66 -4.49
C GLU A 19 6.53 -3.67 -4.45
N GLU A 20 6.84 -4.90 -4.84
CA GLU A 20 5.93 -6.04 -4.75
C GLU A 20 6.69 -7.27 -4.26
N PHE A 21 6.15 -7.94 -3.24
CA PHE A 21 6.75 -9.14 -2.66
C PHE A 21 5.66 -10.11 -2.21
N ASN A 22 5.71 -11.36 -2.68
CA ASN A 22 4.76 -12.41 -2.31
C ASN A 22 3.27 -11.96 -2.42
N GLY A 23 2.94 -11.18 -3.45
CA GLY A 23 1.61 -10.61 -3.70
C GLY A 23 1.30 -9.33 -2.91
N TRP A 24 2.12 -8.95 -1.93
CA TRP A 24 1.99 -7.68 -1.23
C TRP A 24 2.56 -6.55 -2.06
N LYS A 25 1.89 -5.40 -2.09
CA LYS A 25 2.28 -4.24 -2.90
C LYS A 25 2.42 -3.00 -2.04
N LEU A 26 3.59 -2.36 -2.11
CA LEU A 26 3.77 -0.99 -1.64
C LEU A 26 3.47 -0.05 -2.80
N GLN A 27 2.47 0.82 -2.64
CA GLN A 27 2.06 1.75 -3.68
C GLN A 27 2.13 3.19 -3.20
N ARG A 28 2.52 4.10 -4.09
CA ARG A 28 2.48 5.55 -3.86
C ARG A 28 1.42 6.20 -4.71
N ASN A 29 0.63 7.07 -4.10
CA ASN A 29 -0.28 7.94 -4.81
C ASN A 29 0.50 9.08 -5.49
N SER A 30 0.46 9.16 -6.82
CA SER A 30 1.20 10.19 -7.59
C SER A 30 0.68 11.61 -7.37
N PHE A 31 -0.57 11.77 -6.90
CA PHE A 31 -1.19 13.08 -6.68
C PHE A 31 -0.99 13.59 -5.25
N THR A 32 -1.30 12.76 -4.26
CA THR A 32 -1.25 13.13 -2.83
C THR A 32 0.06 12.74 -2.15
N GLN A 33 0.96 12.05 -2.84
CA GLN A 33 2.25 11.54 -2.34
C GLN A 33 2.15 10.59 -1.14
N HIS A 34 0.96 10.11 -0.82
CA HIS A 34 0.74 9.11 0.23
C HIS A 34 1.12 7.70 -0.22
N TYR A 35 1.45 6.86 0.75
CA TYR A 35 1.85 5.48 0.54
C TYR A 35 0.82 4.53 1.12
N ARG A 36 0.53 3.42 0.45
CA ARG A 36 -0.33 2.34 0.98
C ARG A 36 0.33 0.99 0.79
N ILE A 37 -0.03 0.06 1.65
CA ILE A 37 0.34 -1.36 1.53
C ILE A 37 -0.94 -2.13 1.23
N LEU A 38 -0.91 -2.92 0.16
CA LEU A 38 -1.92 -3.90 -0.19
C LEU A 38 -1.38 -5.31 0.07
N ASP A 39 -2.24 -6.22 0.52
CA ASP A 39 -1.93 -7.64 0.56
C ASP A 39 -2.15 -8.32 -0.81
N SER A 40 -1.91 -9.63 -0.86
CA SER A 40 -2.11 -10.47 -2.05
C SER A 40 -3.53 -10.53 -2.57
N ASN A 41 -4.53 -10.12 -1.77
CA ASN A 41 -5.93 -10.05 -2.15
C ASN A 41 -6.33 -8.61 -2.57
N ASP A 42 -5.35 -7.74 -2.78
CA ASP A 42 -5.51 -6.30 -3.05
C ASP A 42 -6.29 -5.56 -1.95
N ILE A 43 -6.28 -6.06 -0.70
CA ILE A 43 -6.89 -5.41 0.46
C ILE A 43 -5.87 -4.46 1.10
N ARG A 44 -6.29 -3.23 1.40
CA ARG A 44 -5.42 -2.24 2.06
C ARG A 44 -5.22 -2.60 3.53
N GLN A 45 -3.97 -2.91 3.86
CA GLN A 45 -3.53 -3.23 5.22
C GLN A 45 -2.99 -1.99 5.95
N ALA A 46 -2.35 -1.06 5.22
CA ALA A 46 -1.85 0.18 5.80
C ALA A 46 -1.85 1.35 4.80
N TRP A 47 -1.84 2.58 5.32
CA TRP A 47 -1.56 3.80 4.55
C TRP A 47 -0.92 4.83 5.49
N GLY A 48 0.12 5.53 5.02
CA GLY A 48 0.62 6.73 5.65
C GLY A 48 1.65 7.47 4.81
N ASN A 49 2.57 8.13 5.50
CA ASN A 49 3.74 8.74 4.88
C ASN A 49 4.75 7.67 4.42
N LYS A 50 5.69 8.10 3.57
CA LYS A 50 6.75 7.24 3.00
C LYS A 50 7.51 6.43 4.06
N LYS A 51 8.00 7.11 5.10
CA LYS A 51 8.90 6.52 6.09
C LYS A 51 8.22 5.41 6.89
N ALA A 52 6.98 5.65 7.33
CA ALA A 52 6.20 4.67 8.06
C ALA A 52 5.87 3.44 7.20
N MET A 53 5.46 3.64 5.95
CA MET A 53 5.08 2.54 5.07
C MET A 53 6.29 1.71 4.61
N LEU A 54 7.43 2.34 4.31
CA LEU A 54 8.65 1.60 3.98
C LEU A 54 9.10 0.72 5.14
N ARG A 55 9.12 1.27 6.37
CA ARG A 55 9.48 0.49 7.55
C ARG A 55 8.56 -0.72 7.75
N LEU A 56 7.25 -0.51 7.70
CA LEU A 56 6.28 -1.59 7.83
C LEU A 56 6.43 -2.63 6.72
N PHE A 57 6.63 -2.20 5.47
CA PHE A 57 6.80 -3.10 4.34
C PHE A 57 8.08 -3.95 4.46
N SER A 58 9.19 -3.36 4.90
CA SER A 58 10.42 -4.10 5.21
C SER A 58 10.26 -5.07 6.37
N GLU A 59 9.50 -4.70 7.42
CA GLU A 59 9.17 -5.61 8.52
C GLU A 59 8.33 -6.81 8.01
N PHE A 60 7.36 -6.60 7.12
CA PHE A 60 6.60 -7.70 6.50
C PHE A 60 7.47 -8.61 5.64
N ASN A 61 8.44 -8.05 4.91
CA ASN A 61 9.33 -8.82 4.03
C ASN A 61 10.39 -9.62 4.81
N ASN A 62 10.80 -9.17 6.01
CA ASN A 62 11.77 -9.86 6.86
C ASN A 62 11.18 -11.01 7.69
N ILE A 63 9.86 -11.20 7.70
CA ILE A 63 9.19 -12.27 8.46
C ILE A 63 9.10 -13.59 7.65
N LYS A 64 9.72 -13.66 6.46
CA LYS A 64 9.85 -14.90 5.68
C LYS A 64 11.27 -15.14 5.20
#